data_AF-A0A2R6B5N2-F1
#
_entry.id   AF-A0A2R6B5N2-F1
#
_cell.length_a   1.000
_cell.length_b   1.000
_cell.length_c   1.000
_cell.angle_alpha   90.00
_cell.angle_beta   90.00
_cell.angle_gamma   90.00
#
_symmetry.space_group_name_H-M   'P 1'
#
loop_
_entity.id
_entity.type
_entity.pdbx_description
1 polymer ?
#
loop_
_entity_poly.entity_id
_entity_poly.type
_entity_poly.pdbx_seq_one_letter_code
_entity_poly.pdbx_strand_id
1 'polypeptide(L)'
;MIKQDTSNSMGVKTHSEPKKLITLVPTHLAKQGYDFVFKADAGPECETCRVRTVCLTNLEVGVRYTVKQVKSAEHYCALVDSKAKVVEVEKALFKISIEKQKYIPSATIKYAPVQCDWRFCKNYIYCVDNGLTEGVKVKLEEEGGDVDCPRGFRLIFVGISQ
;
A
#
# COMPACT_ATOMS: atom_id res chain seq x y z
N MET A 1 13.62 -48.87 -37.23
CA MET A 1 13.93 -48.86 -35.79
C MET A 1 14.66 -47.55 -35.48
N ILE A 2 14.05 -46.53 -34.86
CA ILE A 2 13.99 -46.26 -33.40
C ILE A 2 15.37 -46.48 -32.76
N LYS A 3 16.09 -45.46 -32.25
CA LYS A 3 15.85 -44.64 -31.05
C LYS A 3 16.49 -43.24 -31.26
N GLN A 4 15.77 -42.12 -31.17
CA GLN A 4 15.59 -41.25 -29.98
C GLN A 4 16.76 -41.23 -29.01
N ASP A 5 17.46 -40.09 -28.94
CA ASP A 5 18.00 -39.54 -27.70
C ASP A 5 17.79 -38.03 -27.67
N THR A 6 17.02 -37.63 -26.68
CA THR A 6 16.53 -36.29 -26.38
C THR A 6 17.54 -35.54 -25.52
N SER A 7 18.08 -34.42 -25.97
CA SER A 7 18.67 -33.41 -25.09
C SER A 7 17.68 -32.25 -24.93
N ASN A 8 16.73 -32.46 -24.01
CA ASN A 8 15.76 -31.46 -23.61
C ASN A 8 16.43 -30.39 -22.74
N SER A 9 16.09 -29.15 -23.06
CA SER A 9 16.31 -27.90 -22.34
C SER A 9 16.24 -28.01 -20.80
N MET A 10 17.23 -27.42 -20.13
CA MET A 10 17.08 -26.92 -18.77
C MET A 10 17.31 -25.41 -18.80
N GLY A 11 16.23 -24.68 -19.14
CA GLY A 11 16.13 -23.26 -18.86
C GLY A 11 16.07 -23.07 -17.34
N VAL A 12 17.10 -22.45 -16.78
CA VAL A 12 17.11 -21.99 -15.39
C VAL A 12 15.96 -21.01 -15.23
N LYS A 13 14.90 -21.43 -14.53
CA LYS A 13 13.83 -20.53 -14.08
C LYS A 13 14.41 -19.63 -13.00
N THR A 14 14.77 -18.41 -13.37
CA THR A 14 15.05 -17.34 -12.42
C THR A 14 13.77 -16.97 -11.69
N HIS A 15 13.48 -17.66 -10.59
CA HIS A 15 12.56 -17.16 -9.59
C HIS A 15 13.26 -15.98 -8.90
N SER A 16 13.10 -14.77 -9.45
CA SER A 16 13.47 -13.56 -8.73
C SER A 16 12.51 -13.43 -7.56
N GLU A 17 12.99 -13.71 -6.34
CA GLU A 17 12.25 -13.37 -5.12
C GLU A 17 11.80 -11.91 -5.20
N PRO A 18 10.55 -11.58 -4.82
CA PRO A 18 10.09 -10.21 -4.83
C PRO A 18 11.05 -9.36 -4.00
N LYS A 19 11.61 -8.31 -4.61
CA LYS A 19 12.60 -7.45 -3.97
C LYS A 19 12.03 -6.90 -2.67
N LYS A 20 12.56 -7.36 -1.55
CA LYS A 20 12.15 -6.93 -0.21
C LYS A 20 12.38 -5.42 -0.07
N LEU A 21 11.31 -4.66 0.15
CA LEU A 21 11.39 -3.21 0.26
C LEU A 21 11.72 -2.83 1.70
N ILE A 22 12.88 -2.21 1.91
CA ILE A 22 13.36 -1.82 3.23
C ILE A 22 13.23 -0.30 3.38
N THR A 23 12.68 0.14 4.50
CA THR A 23 12.53 1.55 4.85
C THR A 23 12.59 1.76 6.37
N LEU A 24 12.37 2.99 6.83
CA LEU A 24 12.30 3.34 8.25
C LEU A 24 10.94 3.93 8.60
N VAL A 25 10.42 3.58 9.79
CA VAL A 25 9.23 4.21 10.38
C VAL A 25 9.51 4.62 11.83
N PRO A 26 8.82 5.65 12.36
CA PRO A 26 8.92 6.01 13.77
C PRO A 26 8.70 4.80 14.68
N THR A 27 9.47 4.69 15.76
CA THR A 27 9.48 3.49 16.62
C THR A 27 8.09 3.10 17.13
N HIS A 28 7.23 4.07 17.46
CA HIS A 28 5.87 3.81 17.95
C HIS A 28 4.91 3.23 16.88
N LEU A 29 5.24 3.39 15.59
CA LEU A 29 4.49 2.87 14.43
C LEU A 29 5.10 1.57 13.88
N ALA A 30 6.28 1.17 14.36
CA ALA A 30 6.99 -0.02 13.89
C ALA A 30 6.32 -1.30 14.43
N LYS A 31 5.17 -1.66 13.84
CA LYS A 31 4.38 -2.84 14.19
C LYS A 31 3.99 -3.58 12.92
N GLN A 32 4.08 -4.90 12.93
CA GLN A 32 3.63 -5.72 11.81
C GLN A 32 2.13 -5.49 11.55
N GLY A 33 1.75 -5.33 10.28
CA GLY A 33 0.40 -5.01 9.83
C GLY A 33 0.05 -3.51 9.89
N TYR A 34 0.97 -2.65 10.35
CA TYR A 34 0.74 -1.21 10.30
C TYR A 34 0.83 -0.69 8.86
N ASP A 35 -0.17 0.11 8.47
CA ASP A 35 -0.24 0.75 7.16
C ASP A 35 0.08 2.23 7.25
N PHE A 36 0.82 2.74 6.26
CA PHE A 36 1.12 4.16 6.12
C PHE A 36 1.16 4.57 4.66
N VAL A 37 0.92 5.86 4.39
CA VAL A 37 1.12 6.48 3.08
C VAL A 37 2.43 7.24 3.11
N PHE A 38 3.30 6.99 2.14
CA PHE A 38 4.59 7.67 2.09
C PHE A 38 4.46 9.07 1.49
N LYS A 39 4.97 10.09 2.20
CA LYS A 39 4.88 11.51 1.80
C LYS A 39 6.21 12.15 1.39
N ALA A 40 7.34 11.47 1.61
CA ALA A 40 8.70 12.00 1.36
C ALA A 40 9.03 13.34 2.05
N ASP A 41 8.50 13.57 3.26
CA ASP A 41 8.83 14.77 4.04
C ASP A 41 10.34 14.79 4.36
N ALA A 42 11.02 15.88 3.99
CA ALA A 42 12.47 16.04 4.15
C ALA A 42 12.85 17.47 4.56
N GLY A 43 13.89 17.60 5.38
CA GLY A 43 14.49 18.88 5.79
C GLY A 43 16.01 18.92 5.58
N PRO A 44 16.68 20.04 5.94
CA PRO A 44 18.13 20.19 5.79
C PRO A 44 18.95 19.07 6.45
N GLU A 45 18.48 18.55 7.59
CA GLU A 45 19.10 17.44 8.32
C GLU A 45 19.17 16.16 7.48
N CYS A 46 18.28 16.01 6.50
CA CYS A 46 18.25 14.84 5.63
C CYS A 46 19.32 14.88 4.54
N GLU A 47 19.95 16.03 4.24
CA GLU A 47 20.94 16.16 3.17
C GLU A 47 22.21 15.36 3.46
N THR A 48 22.63 15.34 4.72
CA THR A 48 23.84 14.63 5.20
C THR A 48 23.49 13.32 5.93
N CYS A 49 22.22 12.92 5.96
CA CYS A 49 21.76 11.75 6.68
C CYS A 49 22.23 10.43 6.02
N ARG A 50 22.92 9.58 6.78
CA ARG A 50 23.49 8.31 6.31
C ARG A 50 22.45 7.30 5.79
N VAL A 51 21.20 7.39 6.25
CA VAL A 51 20.12 6.49 5.84
C VAL A 51 19.11 7.15 4.89
N ARG A 52 19.45 8.33 4.34
CA ARG A 52 18.57 9.11 3.45
C ARG A 52 17.95 8.25 2.35
N THR A 53 18.75 7.45 1.64
CA THR A 53 18.27 6.61 0.54
C THR A 53 17.21 5.61 1.00
N VAL A 54 17.45 4.94 2.12
CA VAL A 54 16.52 3.93 2.67
C VAL A 54 15.24 4.60 3.21
N CYS A 55 15.36 5.80 3.78
CA CYS A 55 14.23 6.54 4.34
C CYS A 55 13.37 7.23 3.28
N LEU A 56 13.99 7.84 2.26
CA LEU A 56 13.32 8.78 1.35
C LEU A 56 13.22 8.32 -0.11
N THR A 57 14.10 7.42 -0.56
CA THR A 57 14.22 7.08 -1.99
C THR A 57 13.63 5.72 -2.34
N ASN A 58 13.54 4.80 -1.39
CA ASN A 58 13.03 3.44 -1.65
C ASN A 58 11.51 3.39 -1.84
N LEU A 59 10.76 4.43 -1.46
CA LEU A 59 9.31 4.45 -1.47
C LEU A 59 8.77 5.47 -2.49
N GLU A 60 7.61 5.16 -3.06
CA GLU A 60 6.89 6.03 -3.99
C GLU A 60 5.93 6.93 -3.21
N VAL A 61 5.94 8.22 -3.51
CA VAL A 61 5.08 9.20 -2.86
C VAL A 61 3.61 8.92 -3.18
N GLY A 62 2.74 9.01 -2.18
CA GLY A 62 1.31 8.73 -2.31
C GLY A 62 0.96 7.24 -2.31
N VAL A 63 1.94 6.34 -2.32
CA VAL A 63 1.71 4.90 -2.24
C VAL A 63 1.55 4.47 -0.78
N ARG A 64 0.58 3.58 -0.55
CA ARG A 64 0.36 2.95 0.75
C ARG A 64 1.27 1.73 0.87
N TYR A 65 1.85 1.55 2.05
CA TYR A 65 2.73 0.44 2.38
C TYR A 65 2.27 -0.22 3.69
N THR A 66 2.38 -1.55 3.75
CA THR A 66 2.13 -2.34 4.96
C THR A 66 3.45 -2.86 5.53
N VAL A 67 3.68 -2.67 6.82
CA VAL A 67 4.82 -3.26 7.53
C VAL A 67 4.66 -4.77 7.64
N LYS A 68 5.60 -5.52 7.06
CA LYS A 68 5.64 -7.00 7.12
C LYS A 68 6.55 -7.52 8.20
N GLN A 69 7.67 -6.84 8.44
CA GLN A 69 8.62 -7.24 9.47
C GLN A 69 9.29 -6.03 10.07
N VAL A 70 9.46 -6.04 11.39
CA VAL A 70 10.25 -5.04 12.12
C VAL A 70 11.62 -5.63 12.40
N LYS A 71 12.68 -4.91 12.00
CA LYS A 71 14.07 -5.33 12.23
C LYS A 71 14.59 -4.75 13.54
N SER A 72 15.66 -5.33 14.07
CA SER A 72 16.30 -4.87 15.30
C SER A 72 16.96 -3.49 15.13
N ALA A 73 17.53 -3.24 13.95
CA ALA A 73 18.24 -2.01 13.62
C ALA A 73 17.37 -0.76 13.78
N GLU A 74 17.98 0.29 14.32
CA GLU A 74 17.35 1.58 14.55
C GLU A 74 18.25 2.73 14.10
N HIS A 75 17.63 3.88 13.85
CA HIS A 75 18.31 5.09 13.47
C HIS A 75 17.71 6.28 14.23
N TYR A 76 18.56 7.18 14.70
CA TYR A 76 18.11 8.45 15.27
C TYR A 76 17.88 9.48 14.16
N CYS A 77 16.66 9.96 14.00
CA CYS A 77 16.33 10.98 13.03
C CYS A 77 16.42 12.37 13.68
N ALA A 78 17.40 13.17 13.25
CA ALA A 78 17.60 14.53 13.76
C ALA A 78 16.44 15.48 13.42
N LEU A 79 15.79 15.30 12.26
CA LEU A 79 14.68 16.15 11.80
C LEU A 79 13.47 16.13 12.76
N VAL A 80 13.15 14.96 13.34
CA VAL A 80 11.98 14.77 14.22
C VAL A 80 12.36 14.47 15.66
N ASP A 81 13.65 14.59 15.98
CA ASP A 81 14.23 14.34 17.30
C ASP A 81 13.78 13.00 17.93
N SER A 82 13.77 11.93 17.14
CA SER A 82 13.22 10.63 17.58
C SER A 82 13.84 9.44 16.87
N LYS A 83 13.70 8.25 17.48
CA LYS A 83 14.17 6.98 16.92
C LYS A 83 13.19 6.42 15.88
N ALA A 84 13.74 5.94 14.77
CA ALA A 84 13.06 5.16 13.75
C ALA A 84 13.59 3.72 13.71
N LYS A 85 12.72 2.76 13.43
CA LYS A 85 13.08 1.34 13.25
C LYS A 85 13.14 1.00 11.77
N VAL A 86 14.09 0.15 11.41
CA VAL A 86 14.15 -0.43 10.06
C VAL A 86 13.04 -1.47 9.92
N VAL A 87 12.27 -1.38 8.85
CA VAL A 87 11.16 -2.29 8.54
C VAL A 87 11.24 -2.82 7.12
N GLU A 88 10.73 -4.03 6.93
CA GLU A 88 10.38 -4.56 5.61
C GLU A 88 8.90 -4.28 5.33
N VAL A 89 8.61 -3.75 4.14
CA VAL A 89 7.27 -3.35 3.74
C VAL A 89 6.92 -3.93 2.37
N GLU A 90 5.62 -3.98 2.08
CA GLU A 90 5.10 -4.21 0.74
C GLU A 90 4.16 -3.09 0.33
N LYS A 91 4.00 -2.87 -0.99
CA LYS A 91 2.94 -1.99 -1.50
C LYS A 91 1.59 -2.58 -1.14
N ALA A 92 0.71 -1.74 -0.62
CA ALA A 92 -0.66 -2.07 -0.30
C ALA A 92 -1.60 -1.24 -1.16
N LEU A 93 -2.70 -1.86 -1.59
CA LEU A 93 -3.77 -1.12 -2.26
C LEU A 93 -4.50 -0.23 -1.26
N PHE A 94 -4.93 0.95 -1.70
CA PHE A 94 -5.90 1.71 -0.92
C PHE A 94 -7.21 0.93 -0.94
N LYS A 95 -7.76 0.63 0.23
CA LYS A 95 -9.06 -0.02 0.32
C LYS A 95 -10.14 1.04 0.44
N ILE A 96 -11.05 1.08 -0.51
CA ILE A 96 -12.25 1.93 -0.47
C ILE A 96 -13.51 1.09 -0.61
N SER A 97 -14.65 1.71 -0.34
CA SER A 97 -15.96 1.15 -0.69
C SER A 97 -16.58 1.98 -1.82
N ILE A 98 -17.05 1.30 -2.86
CA ILE A 98 -17.81 1.92 -3.96
C ILE A 98 -19.14 1.21 -4.14
N GLU A 99 -20.09 1.86 -4.80
CA GLU A 99 -21.32 1.18 -5.23
C GLU A 99 -20.98 0.02 -6.17
N LYS A 100 -21.58 -1.15 -5.90
CA LYS A 100 -21.30 -2.38 -6.66
C LYS A 100 -21.45 -2.21 -8.18
N GLN A 101 -22.44 -1.42 -8.60
CA GLN A 101 -22.69 -1.11 -10.01
C GLN A 101 -21.61 -0.27 -10.69
N LYS A 102 -20.76 0.44 -9.92
CA LYS A 102 -19.66 1.26 -10.43
C LYS A 102 -18.36 0.46 -10.59
N TYR A 103 -18.33 -0.78 -10.09
CA TYR A 103 -17.14 -1.62 -10.19
C TYR A 103 -17.02 -2.22 -11.58
N ILE A 104 -15.89 -1.93 -12.22
CA ILE A 104 -15.46 -2.57 -13.46
C ILE A 104 -14.00 -2.98 -13.23
N PRO A 105 -13.66 -4.27 -13.28
CA PRO A 105 -12.29 -4.73 -13.06
C PRO A 105 -11.28 -3.97 -13.93
N SER A 106 -10.18 -3.52 -13.33
CA SER A 106 -9.09 -2.77 -14.00
C SER A 106 -9.49 -1.41 -14.61
N ALA A 107 -10.71 -0.92 -14.40
CA ALA A 107 -11.11 0.38 -14.91
C ALA A 107 -10.50 1.54 -14.10
N THR A 108 -10.20 2.64 -14.77
CA THR A 108 -9.87 3.91 -14.12
C THR A 108 -11.13 4.76 -13.98
N ILE A 109 -11.48 5.13 -12.76
CA ILE A 109 -12.64 5.98 -12.45
C ILE A 109 -12.19 7.30 -11.84
N LYS A 110 -13.06 8.32 -11.91
CA LYS A 110 -12.95 9.47 -10.99
C LYS A 110 -13.59 9.06 -9.67
N TYR A 111 -12.79 9.08 -8.60
CA TYR A 111 -13.27 8.74 -7.27
C TYR A 111 -14.36 9.72 -6.83
N ALA A 112 -15.44 9.20 -6.24
CA ALA A 112 -16.45 9.98 -5.54
C ALA A 112 -16.84 9.22 -4.27
N PRO A 113 -16.91 9.89 -3.11
CA PRO A 113 -17.28 9.25 -1.86
C PRO A 113 -18.73 8.76 -1.90
N VAL A 114 -19.01 7.72 -1.10
CA VAL A 114 -20.38 7.28 -0.87
C VAL A 114 -21.12 8.40 -0.13
N GLN A 115 -22.33 8.74 -0.60
CA GLN A 115 -23.17 9.77 0.03
C GLN A 115 -23.79 9.25 1.33
N CYS A 116 -22.95 9.12 2.37
CA CYS A 116 -23.29 8.61 3.68
C CYS A 116 -22.84 9.62 4.75
N ASP A 117 -23.73 9.97 5.68
CA ASP A 117 -23.51 10.93 6.76
C ASP A 117 -23.28 10.26 8.13
N TRP A 118 -23.44 8.94 8.22
CA TRP A 118 -23.35 8.21 9.48
C TRP A 118 -21.89 7.91 9.85
N ARG A 119 -21.25 8.91 10.47
CA ARG A 119 -19.84 8.91 10.88
C ARG A 119 -19.46 7.80 11.86
N PHE A 120 -20.42 7.28 12.63
CA PHE A 120 -20.18 6.19 13.60
C PHE A 120 -20.22 4.79 12.97
N CYS A 121 -20.45 4.68 11.66
CA CYS A 121 -20.41 3.41 10.96
C CYS A 121 -18.97 2.86 10.90
N LYS A 122 -18.79 1.56 11.23
CA LYS A 122 -17.50 0.85 11.12
C LYS A 122 -16.84 0.95 9.73
N ASN A 123 -17.65 1.14 8.68
CA ASN A 123 -17.18 1.22 7.29
C ASN A 123 -16.98 2.66 6.81
N TYR A 124 -17.25 3.68 7.64
CA TYR A 124 -17.20 5.09 7.24
C TYR A 124 -15.82 5.48 6.69
N ILE A 125 -14.75 4.93 7.27
CA ILE A 125 -13.36 5.12 6.84
C ILE A 125 -13.06 4.57 5.42
N TYR A 126 -13.90 3.69 4.88
CA TYR A 126 -13.74 3.15 3.52
C TYR A 126 -14.69 3.84 2.54
N CYS A 127 -15.88 4.21 3.01
CA CYS A 127 -16.93 4.84 2.23
C CYS A 127 -16.68 6.33 1.95
N VAL A 128 -16.19 7.07 2.96
CA VAL A 128 -16.15 8.54 2.97
C VAL A 128 -14.79 9.07 3.42
N ASP A 129 -14.29 8.60 4.57
CA ASP A 129 -13.07 9.15 5.18
C ASP A 129 -11.83 8.29 4.89
N ASN A 130 -11.63 7.95 3.61
CA ASN A 130 -10.52 7.09 3.15
C ASN A 130 -9.27 7.88 2.72
N GLY A 131 -9.29 9.21 2.85
CA GLY A 131 -8.17 10.09 2.52
C GLY A 131 -8.01 10.43 1.04
N LEU A 132 -8.95 10.03 0.16
CA LEU A 132 -8.95 10.43 -1.24
C LEU A 132 -9.73 11.73 -1.45
N THR A 133 -9.20 12.60 -2.30
CA THR A 133 -9.93 13.78 -2.77
C THR A 133 -10.93 13.39 -3.85
N GLU A 134 -12.17 13.87 -3.73
CA GLU A 134 -13.18 13.68 -4.78
C GLU A 134 -12.67 14.17 -6.14
N GLY A 135 -12.92 13.39 -7.19
CA GLY A 135 -12.49 13.66 -8.57
C GLY A 135 -11.11 13.12 -8.93
N VAL A 136 -10.29 12.65 -7.98
CA VAL A 136 -8.99 12.03 -8.30
C VAL A 136 -9.20 10.76 -9.12
N LYS A 137 -8.33 10.53 -10.11
CA LYS A 137 -8.38 9.31 -10.91
C LYS A 137 -7.78 8.17 -10.12
N VAL A 138 -8.46 7.03 -10.08
CA VAL A 138 -7.99 5.81 -9.42
C VAL A 138 -8.29 4.61 -10.30
N LYS A 139 -7.38 3.64 -10.33
CA LYS A 139 -7.58 2.36 -10.99
C LYS A 139 -8.11 1.34 -10.00
N LEU A 140 -9.17 0.64 -10.38
CA LEU A 140 -9.79 -0.43 -9.59
C LEU A 140 -8.99 -1.72 -9.82
N GLU A 141 -8.37 -2.26 -8.77
CA GLU A 141 -7.47 -3.41 -8.89
C GLU A 141 -8.16 -4.71 -8.44
N GLU A 142 -8.55 -4.79 -7.17
CA GLU A 142 -9.03 -6.04 -6.55
C GLU A 142 -10.40 -5.87 -5.88
N GLU A 143 -11.34 -6.75 -6.17
CA GLU A 143 -12.62 -6.84 -5.45
C GLU A 143 -12.42 -7.52 -4.09
N GLY A 144 -12.85 -6.84 -3.03
CA GLY A 144 -12.73 -7.27 -1.64
C GLY A 144 -14.03 -7.77 -1.01
N GLY A 145 -15.06 -8.05 -1.82
CA GLY A 145 -16.37 -8.56 -1.40
C GLY A 145 -17.37 -7.48 -0.97
N ASP A 146 -18.59 -7.91 -0.65
CA ASP A 146 -19.69 -7.03 -0.25
C ASP A 146 -19.43 -6.36 1.11
N VAL A 147 -19.82 -5.09 1.22
CA VAL A 147 -19.79 -4.35 2.49
C VAL A 147 -21.09 -4.58 3.23
N ASP A 148 -20.99 -5.04 4.48
CA ASP A 148 -22.11 -5.05 5.42
C ASP A 148 -22.50 -3.62 5.80
N CYS A 149 -23.42 -3.04 5.03
CA CYS A 149 -23.88 -1.66 5.18
C CYS A 149 -25.22 -1.60 5.94
N PRO A 150 -25.26 -1.07 7.17
CA PRO A 150 -26.51 -1.01 7.93
C PRO A 150 -27.53 0.01 7.37
N ARG A 151 -27.10 0.84 6.41
CA ARG A 151 -27.96 1.77 5.67
C ARG A 151 -28.52 1.20 4.36
N GLY A 152 -28.19 -0.05 4.02
CA GLY A 152 -28.72 -0.73 2.84
C GLY A 152 -28.09 -0.33 1.50
N PHE A 153 -27.02 0.47 1.50
CA PHE A 153 -26.26 0.72 0.26
C PHE A 153 -25.61 -0.57 -0.23
N ARG A 154 -25.76 -0.87 -1.53
CA ARG A 154 -25.10 -2.00 -2.19
C ARG A 154 -23.67 -1.62 -2.54
N LEU A 155 -22.75 -1.83 -1.60
CA LEU A 155 -21.34 -1.47 -1.72
C LEU A 155 -20.45 -2.70 -1.74
N ILE A 156 -19.30 -2.58 -2.40
CA ILE A 156 -18.21 -3.56 -2.33
C ILE A 156 -16.93 -2.88 -1.87
N PHE A 157 -16.06 -3.64 -1.21
CA PHE A 157 -14.69 -3.20 -0.99
C PHE A 157 -13.90 -3.35 -2.29
N VAL A 158 -13.03 -2.38 -2.57
CA VAL A 158 -12.14 -2.42 -3.73
C VAL A 158 -10.76 -1.91 -3.32
N GLY A 159 -9.73 -2.67 -3.67
CA GLY A 159 -8.35 -2.22 -3.67
C GLY A 159 -8.10 -1.34 -4.88
N ILE A 160 -7.51 -0.17 -4.68
CA ILE A 160 -7.22 0.79 -5.77
C ILE A 160 -5.75 1.21 -5.77
N SER A 161 -5.31 1.65 -6.94
CA SER A 161 -4.06 2.39 -7.17
C SER A 161 -4.35 3.78 -7.74
N GLN A 162 -3.49 4.76 -7.48
CA GLN A 162 -3.58 6.13 -8.02
C GLN A 162 -2.67 6.29 -9.24
#